data_AF-A0A952V2A4-F1
#
_entry.id   AF-A0A952V2A4-F1
#
_cell.length_a   1.000
_cell.length_b   1.000
_cell.length_c   1.000
_cell.angle_alpha   90.00
_cell.angle_beta   90.00
_cell.angle_gamma   90.00
#
_symmetry.space_group_name_H-M   'P 1'
#
loop_
_entity.id
_entity.type
_entity.pdbx_description
1 polymer ?
#
loop_
_entity_poly.entity_id
_entity_poly.type
_entity_poly.pdbx_seq_one_letter_code
_entity_poly.pdbx_strand_id
1 'polypeptide(L)'
;MDDYSDDPAIKSMVEGHRKRQRLILGAAGAGALLLGLILFGMSQHAEATRKEEERQDRLRVEAKQKVERDQENARKSAPVLDVPQLIRDVNDNPVQARSVYTGIFYVTGEAQILPTGLLVQTGQGLAFLCRLDTGSLASLHTGEMVGVTGRIQTERGLGEVAPHISDCRLEAHGTTRDVRR
;
A
#
# COMPACT_ATOMS: atom_id res chain seq x y z
N MET A 1 12.76 -78.30 -44.88
CA MET A 1 12.25 -77.09 -44.19
C MET A 1 12.42 -77.41 -42.73
N ASP A 2 13.60 -77.09 -42.20
CA ASP A 2 13.99 -77.54 -40.87
C ASP A 2 13.28 -76.66 -39.84
N ASP A 3 12.44 -77.30 -39.04
CA ASP A 3 11.66 -76.67 -37.98
C ASP A 3 12.59 -76.44 -36.78
N TYR A 4 13.25 -75.27 -36.77
CA TYR A 4 14.17 -74.84 -35.69
C TYR A 4 13.45 -74.57 -34.35
N SER A 5 12.14 -74.87 -34.23
CA SER A 5 11.31 -74.56 -33.06
C SER A 5 11.65 -75.34 -31.79
N ASP A 6 12.43 -76.43 -31.91
CA ASP A 6 12.81 -77.30 -30.78
C ASP A 6 14.28 -77.19 -30.35
N ASP A 7 15.04 -76.24 -30.90
CA ASP A 7 16.40 -75.99 -30.42
C ASP A 7 16.38 -75.41 -28.98
N PRO A 8 16.99 -76.10 -27.99
CA PRO A 8 17.02 -75.65 -26.61
C PRO A 8 17.72 -74.29 -26.44
N ALA A 9 18.63 -73.91 -27.35
CA ALA A 9 19.26 -72.60 -27.35
C ALA A 9 18.24 -71.48 -27.68
N ILE A 10 17.36 -71.71 -28.67
CA ILE A 10 16.32 -70.77 -29.09
C ILE A 10 15.24 -70.62 -28.01
N LYS A 11 14.81 -71.73 -27.38
CA LYS A 11 13.89 -71.70 -26.23
C LYS A 11 14.44 -70.88 -25.06
N SER A 12 15.72 -71.06 -24.72
CA SER A 12 16.37 -70.30 -23.63
C SER A 12 16.50 -68.80 -23.94
N MET A 13 16.79 -68.45 -25.21
CA MET A 13 16.83 -67.06 -25.66
C MET A 13 15.46 -66.37 -25.60
N VAL A 14 14.41 -67.06 -26.04
CA VAL A 14 13.02 -66.55 -25.99
C VAL A 14 12.55 -66.35 -24.55
N GLU A 15 12.92 -67.27 -23.64
CA GLU A 15 12.57 -67.19 -22.23
C GLU A 15 13.34 -66.08 -21.50
N GLY A 16 14.61 -65.86 -21.85
CA GLY A 16 15.40 -64.70 -21.43
C GLY A 16 14.81 -63.38 -21.90
N HIS A 17 14.33 -63.31 -23.15
CA HIS A 17 13.67 -62.13 -23.70
C HIS A 17 12.34 -61.81 -22.99
N ARG A 18 11.51 -62.83 -22.70
CA ARG A 18 10.28 -62.66 -21.93
C ARG A 18 10.53 -62.19 -20.50
N LYS A 19 11.57 -62.71 -19.83
CA LYS A 19 11.97 -62.23 -18.49
C LYS A 19 12.41 -60.77 -18.52
N ARG A 20 13.23 -60.36 -19.50
CA ARG A 20 13.64 -58.96 -19.68
C ARG A 20 12.45 -58.04 -19.99
N GLN A 21 11.53 -58.44 -20.86
CA GLN A 21 10.31 -57.68 -21.16
C GLN A 21 9.43 -57.49 -19.92
N ARG A 22 9.24 -58.52 -19.09
CA ARG A 22 8.49 -58.41 -17.83
C ARG A 22 9.17 -57.47 -16.83
N LEU A 23 10.50 -57.51 -16.75
CA LEU A 23 11.28 -56.62 -15.88
C LEU A 23 11.14 -55.15 -16.32
N ILE A 24 11.19 -54.90 -17.63
CA ILE A 24 11.01 -53.56 -18.21
C ILE A 24 9.58 -53.06 -18.01
N LEU A 25 8.56 -53.91 -18.21
CA LEU A 25 7.16 -53.55 -17.95
C LEU A 25 6.91 -53.22 -16.47
N GLY A 26 7.49 -54.00 -15.56
CA GLY A 26 7.42 -53.75 -14.12
C GLY A 26 8.10 -52.44 -13.71
N ALA A 27 9.29 -52.17 -14.26
CA ALA A 27 10.01 -50.92 -14.02
C ALA A 27 9.28 -49.70 -14.60
N ALA A 28 8.69 -49.83 -15.80
CA ALA A 28 7.89 -48.77 -16.41
C ALA A 28 6.61 -48.48 -15.61
N GLY A 29 5.93 -49.51 -15.11
CA GLY A 29 4.75 -49.35 -14.25
C GLY A 29 5.07 -48.67 -12.92
N ALA A 30 6.15 -49.08 -12.25
CA ALA A 30 6.60 -48.44 -11.01
C ALA A 30 7.05 -46.99 -11.23
N GLY A 31 7.76 -46.72 -12.33
CA GLY A 31 8.17 -45.37 -12.73
C GLY A 31 6.99 -44.45 -13.02
N ALA A 32 5.97 -44.94 -13.73
CA ALA A 32 4.75 -44.18 -14.01
C ALA A 32 3.95 -43.83 -12.74
N LEU A 33 3.87 -44.77 -11.79
CA LEU A 33 3.24 -44.55 -10.48
C LEU A 33 3.97 -43.47 -9.67
N LEU A 34 5.30 -43.54 -9.58
CA LEU A 34 6.10 -42.54 -8.88
C LEU A 34 5.97 -41.16 -9.54
N LEU A 35 6.04 -41.09 -10.87
CA LEU A 35 5.86 -39.85 -11.62
C LEU A 35 4.46 -39.26 -11.37
N GLY A 36 3.41 -40.08 -11.38
CA GLY A 36 2.04 -39.66 -11.10
C GLY A 36 1.87 -39.08 -9.69
N LEU A 37 2.49 -39.70 -8.68
CA LEU A 37 2.48 -39.20 -7.30
C LEU A 37 3.23 -37.87 -7.16
N ILE A 38 4.37 -37.72 -7.84
CA ILE A 38 5.15 -36.47 -7.82
C ILE A 38 4.34 -35.34 -8.47
N LEU A 39 3.76 -35.57 -9.65
CA LEU A 39 2.96 -34.57 -10.35
C LEU A 39 1.71 -34.17 -9.54
N PHE A 40 1.04 -35.13 -8.92
CA PHE A 40 -0.09 -34.87 -8.02
C PHE A 40 0.33 -34.09 -6.76
N GLY A 41 1.47 -34.42 -6.16
CA GLY A 41 2.03 -33.67 -5.03
C GLY A 41 2.36 -32.23 -5.40
N MET A 42 2.96 -32.02 -6.58
CA MET A 42 3.27 -30.69 -7.10
C MET A 42 2.01 -29.87 -7.41
N SER A 43 0.95 -30.49 -7.95
CA SER A 43 -0.31 -29.78 -8.21
C SER A 43 -1.00 -29.34 -6.90
N GLN A 44 -1.04 -30.22 -5.90
CA GLN A 44 -1.58 -29.89 -4.57
C GLN A 44 -0.79 -28.77 -3.89
N HIS A 45 0.55 -28.82 -3.98
CA HIS A 45 1.40 -27.79 -3.41
C HIS A 45 1.23 -26.44 -4.15
N ALA A 46 1.12 -26.45 -5.48
CA ALA A 46 0.90 -25.25 -6.27
C ALA A 46 -0.47 -24.59 -5.99
N GLU A 47 -1.51 -25.40 -5.79
CA GLU A 47 -2.83 -24.90 -5.37
C GLU A 47 -2.80 -24.33 -3.94
N ALA A 48 -2.09 -24.98 -3.01
CA ALA A 48 -1.94 -24.49 -1.64
C ALA A 48 -1.20 -23.14 -1.60
N THR A 49 -0.11 -22.99 -2.36
CA THR A 49 0.64 -21.73 -2.44
C THR A 49 -0.20 -20.62 -3.06
N ARG A 50 -0.96 -20.89 -4.14
CA ARG A 50 -1.85 -19.89 -4.74
C ARG A 50 -2.93 -19.42 -3.77
N LYS A 51 -3.56 -20.35 -3.04
CA LYS A 51 -4.57 -20.00 -2.01
C LYS A 51 -3.98 -19.16 -0.89
N GLU A 52 -2.72 -19.41 -0.52
CA GLU A 52 -2.03 -18.62 0.50
C GLU A 52 -1.65 -17.22 0.00
N GLU A 53 -1.15 -17.10 -1.23
CA GLU A 53 -0.88 -15.81 -1.88
C GLU A 53 -2.16 -14.96 -1.98
N GLU A 54 -3.28 -15.55 -2.43
CA GLU A 54 -4.57 -14.86 -2.50
C GLU A 54 -5.09 -14.40 -1.13
N ARG A 55 -4.82 -15.15 -0.07
CA ARG A 55 -5.15 -14.75 1.30
C ARG A 55 -4.26 -13.61 1.77
N GLN A 56 -2.96 -13.70 1.51
CA GLN A 56 -2.01 -12.68 1.91
C GLN A 56 -2.28 -11.35 1.21
N ASP A 57 -2.64 -11.39 -0.08
CA ASP A 57 -3.00 -10.19 -0.84
C ASP A 57 -4.33 -9.59 -0.37
N ARG A 58 -5.33 -10.41 -0.02
CA ARG A 58 -6.55 -9.92 0.63
C ARG A 58 -6.25 -9.20 1.94
N LEU A 59 -5.44 -9.80 2.82
CA LEU A 59 -5.04 -9.19 4.09
C LEU A 59 -4.28 -7.87 3.87
N ARG A 60 -3.43 -7.79 2.85
CA ARG A 60 -2.73 -6.54 2.49
C ARG A 60 -3.71 -5.45 2.03
N VAL A 61 -4.68 -5.79 1.20
CA VAL A 61 -5.71 -4.84 0.74
C VAL A 61 -6.56 -4.37 1.89
N GLU A 62 -7.03 -5.28 2.76
CA GLU A 62 -7.82 -4.93 3.95
C GLU A 62 -7.02 -4.05 4.92
N ALA A 63 -5.74 -4.36 5.14
CA ALA A 63 -4.86 -3.55 5.97
C ALA A 63 -4.68 -2.13 5.39
N LYS A 64 -4.46 -2.00 4.08
CA LYS A 64 -4.39 -0.68 3.42
C LYS A 64 -5.69 0.11 3.57
N GLN A 65 -6.83 -0.52 3.30
CA GLN A 65 -8.14 0.13 3.43
C GLN A 65 -8.45 0.53 4.88
N LYS A 66 -8.01 -0.26 5.87
CA LYS A 66 -8.14 0.10 7.27
C LYS A 66 -7.29 1.34 7.60
N VAL A 67 -6.03 1.37 7.17
CA VAL A 67 -5.14 2.52 7.36
C VAL A 67 -5.72 3.78 6.71
N GLU A 68 -6.25 3.68 5.49
CA GLU A 68 -6.90 4.80 4.80
C GLU A 68 -8.11 5.33 5.59
N ARG A 69 -8.98 4.43 6.07
CA ARG A 69 -10.13 4.82 6.90
C ARG A 69 -9.71 5.47 8.22
N ASP A 70 -8.71 4.90 8.90
CA ASP A 70 -8.21 5.43 10.17
C ASP A 70 -7.58 6.82 9.96
N GLN A 71 -6.87 7.04 8.85
CA GLN A 71 -6.35 8.35 8.47
C GLN A 71 -7.45 9.35 8.13
N GLU A 72 -8.50 8.94 7.41
CA GLU A 72 -9.64 9.79 7.12
C GLU A 72 -10.40 10.19 8.39
N ASN A 73 -10.60 9.24 9.32
CA ASN A 73 -11.21 9.51 10.61
C ASN A 73 -10.37 10.48 11.46
N ALA A 74 -9.04 10.32 11.46
CA ALA A 74 -8.13 11.24 12.14
C ALA A 74 -8.19 12.67 11.56
N ARG A 75 -8.43 12.81 10.25
CA ARG A 75 -8.61 14.13 9.61
C ARG A 75 -9.95 14.76 9.98
N LYS A 76 -11.05 14.00 9.93
CA LYS A 76 -12.39 14.49 10.30
C LYS A 76 -12.50 14.93 11.76
N SER A 77 -11.65 14.36 12.63
CA SER A 77 -11.58 14.68 14.06
C SER A 77 -10.35 15.52 14.43
N ALA A 78 -9.66 16.09 13.43
CA ALA A 78 -8.45 16.86 13.67
C ALA A 78 -8.76 18.08 14.57
N PRO A 79 -8.02 18.28 15.66
CA PRO A 79 -8.19 19.46 16.51
C PRO A 79 -7.86 20.72 15.72
N VAL A 80 -8.63 21.79 15.98
CA VAL A 80 -8.33 23.12 15.46
C VAL A 80 -7.01 23.58 16.06
N LEU A 81 -6.09 24.04 15.21
CA LEU A 81 -4.80 24.55 15.62
C LEU A 81 -4.98 25.90 16.32
N ASP A 82 -4.55 25.97 17.58
CA ASP A 82 -4.37 27.24 18.29
C ASP A 82 -3.07 27.89 17.80
N VAL A 83 -3.21 28.71 16.76
CA VAL A 83 -2.11 29.39 16.07
C VAL A 83 -1.34 30.34 17.02
N PRO A 84 -1.98 31.13 17.90
CA PRO A 84 -1.25 31.94 18.89
C PRO A 84 -0.45 31.09 19.87
N GLN A 85 -1.02 29.98 20.34
CA GLN A 85 -0.32 29.06 21.23
C GLN A 85 0.89 28.44 20.54
N LEU A 86 0.74 28.00 19.28
CA LEU A 86 1.85 27.45 18.51
C LEU A 86 3.01 28.44 18.38
N ILE A 87 2.74 29.71 18.03
CA ILE A 87 3.78 30.75 17.91
C ILE A 87 4.54 30.89 19.23
N ARG A 88 3.80 30.99 20.33
CA ARG A 88 4.39 31.11 21.68
C ARG A 88 5.25 29.89 22.00
N ASP A 89 4.70 28.69 21.85
CA ASP A 89 5.40 27.44 22.18
C ASP A 89 6.67 27.24 21.33
N VAL A 90 6.61 27.59 20.04
CA VAL A 90 7.77 27.51 19.14
C VAL A 90 8.85 28.53 19.52
N ASN A 91 8.46 29.75 19.91
CA ASN A 91 9.40 30.79 20.34
C ASN A 91 10.02 30.49 21.71
N ASP A 92 9.21 29.96 22.64
CA ASP A 92 9.64 29.66 24.01
C ASP A 92 10.52 28.39 24.04
N ASN A 93 10.09 27.31 23.38
CA ASN A 93 10.84 26.06 23.31
C ASN A 93 10.48 25.23 22.04
N PRO A 94 11.23 25.42 20.93
CA PRO A 94 10.91 24.76 19.66
C PRO A 94 11.06 23.23 19.71
N VAL A 95 11.88 22.69 20.63
CA VAL A 95 12.05 21.24 20.78
C VAL A 95 10.82 20.63 21.44
N GLN A 96 10.27 21.29 22.47
CA GLN A 96 9.06 20.83 23.14
C GLN A 96 7.83 21.03 22.25
N ALA A 97 7.72 22.16 21.55
CA ALA A 97 6.64 22.42 20.60
C ALA A 97 6.55 21.30 19.54
N ARG A 98 7.69 20.85 19.00
CA ARG A 98 7.73 19.70 18.07
C ARG A 98 7.04 18.46 18.61
N SER A 99 7.24 18.15 19.90
CA SER A 99 6.64 16.97 20.53
C SER A 99 5.13 17.12 20.79
N VAL A 100 4.66 18.35 20.98
CA VAL A 100 3.23 18.66 21.20
C VAL A 100 2.46 18.62 19.87
N TYR A 101 3.08 19.09 18.78
CA TYR A 101 2.43 19.26 17.49
C TYR A 101 2.72 18.13 16.48
N THR A 102 2.91 16.89 16.93
CA THR A 102 3.21 15.73 16.05
C THR A 102 1.99 15.13 15.31
N GLY A 103 0.80 15.70 15.48
CA GLY A 103 -0.48 15.18 14.96
C GLY A 103 -0.95 15.80 13.64
N ILE A 104 -2.15 15.41 13.23
CA ILE A 104 -2.91 16.10 12.17
C ILE A 104 -3.71 17.22 12.85
N PHE A 105 -3.57 18.44 12.37
CA PHE A 105 -4.31 19.60 12.85
C PHE A 105 -5.11 20.21 11.73
N TYR A 106 -6.17 20.91 12.11
CA TYR A 106 -6.98 21.72 11.21
C TYR A 106 -6.63 23.20 11.37
N VAL A 107 -6.36 23.89 10.28
CA VAL A 107 -6.11 25.34 10.27
C VAL A 107 -7.04 26.03 9.29
N THR A 108 -7.46 27.25 9.63
CA THR A 108 -8.20 28.14 8.73
C THR A 108 -7.41 29.40 8.42
N GLY A 109 -7.57 29.91 7.21
CA GLY A 109 -6.92 31.15 6.79
C GLY A 109 -7.29 31.53 5.37
N GLU A 110 -6.81 32.69 4.95
CA GLU A 110 -6.95 33.14 3.57
C GLU A 110 -5.99 32.39 2.66
N ALA A 111 -6.52 31.88 1.55
CA ALA A 111 -5.79 31.17 0.53
C ALA A 111 -4.99 32.13 -0.36
N GLN A 112 -3.73 31.79 -0.63
CA GLN A 112 -2.94 32.37 -1.71
C GLN A 112 -2.37 31.24 -2.56
N ILE A 113 -2.80 31.19 -3.82
CA ILE A 113 -2.42 30.11 -4.74
C ILE A 113 -1.03 30.38 -5.28
N LEU A 114 -0.15 29.39 -5.16
CA LEU A 114 1.21 29.40 -5.69
C LEU A 114 1.33 28.36 -6.81
N PRO A 115 2.29 28.51 -7.75
CA PRO A 115 2.48 27.55 -8.85
C PRO A 115 2.68 26.10 -8.39
N THR A 116 3.19 25.91 -7.17
CA THR A 116 3.54 24.59 -6.61
C THR A 116 2.72 24.22 -5.37
N GLY A 117 1.66 24.96 -5.03
CA GLY A 117 0.86 24.69 -3.84
C GLY A 117 -0.03 25.84 -3.39
N LEU A 118 -0.37 25.83 -2.11
CA LEU A 118 -1.26 26.78 -1.46
C LEU A 118 -0.55 27.37 -0.25
N LEU A 119 -0.51 28.69 -0.13
CA LEU A 119 -0.18 29.36 1.10
C LEU A 119 -1.48 29.69 1.84
N VAL A 120 -1.57 29.32 3.12
CA VAL A 120 -2.73 29.64 3.96
C VAL A 120 -2.28 30.65 5.01
N GLN A 121 -2.72 31.89 4.86
CA GLN A 121 -2.41 32.97 5.79
C GLN A 121 -3.48 33.05 6.88
N THR A 122 -3.07 32.78 8.10
CA THR A 122 -3.93 32.93 9.28
C THR A 122 -4.09 34.40 9.63
N GLY A 123 -5.21 34.75 10.28
CA GLY A 123 -5.48 36.13 10.71
C GLY A 123 -4.47 36.70 11.71
N GLN A 124 -3.55 35.89 12.24
CA GLN A 124 -2.50 36.29 13.19
C GLN A 124 -1.12 36.37 12.54
N GLY A 125 -1.05 36.34 11.21
CA GLY A 125 0.18 36.57 10.45
C GLY A 125 1.07 35.35 10.26
N LEU A 126 0.70 34.18 10.78
CA LEU A 126 1.34 32.92 10.39
C LEU A 126 0.85 32.48 9.02
N ALA A 127 1.78 32.06 8.17
CA ALA A 127 1.49 31.52 6.85
C ALA A 127 1.97 30.07 6.78
N PHE A 128 1.06 29.17 6.41
CA PHE A 128 1.38 27.76 6.23
C PHE A 128 1.48 27.44 4.75
N LEU A 129 2.64 26.95 4.32
CA LEU A 129 2.79 26.42 2.98
C LEU A 129 2.27 24.99 2.94
N CYS A 130 1.29 24.75 2.07
CA CYS A 130 0.68 23.46 1.82
C CYS A 130 0.94 23.02 0.39
N ARG A 131 1.62 21.88 0.24
CA ARG A 131 1.67 21.18 -1.05
C ARG A 131 0.38 20.41 -1.22
N LEU A 132 -0.40 20.78 -2.22
CA LEU A 132 -1.63 20.10 -2.61
C LEU A 132 -1.42 19.40 -3.94
N ASP A 133 -2.09 18.27 -4.12
CA ASP A 133 -2.19 17.64 -5.43
C ASP A 133 -2.93 18.59 -6.40
N THR A 134 -2.46 18.64 -7.65
CA THR A 134 -2.90 19.63 -8.67
C THR A 134 -4.40 19.67 -8.91
N GLY A 135 -5.12 18.56 -8.67
CA GLY A 135 -6.57 18.47 -8.80
C GLY A 135 -7.36 19.27 -7.75
N SER A 136 -6.79 19.56 -6.58
CA SER A 136 -7.47 20.29 -5.50
C SER A 136 -7.34 21.81 -5.56
N LEU A 137 -6.44 22.33 -6.41
CA LEU A 137 -6.22 23.78 -6.56
C LEU A 137 -7.18 24.43 -7.57
N ALA A 138 -7.74 23.64 -8.50
CA ALA A 138 -8.51 24.16 -9.64
C ALA A 138 -9.84 24.85 -9.26
N SER A 139 -10.37 24.56 -8.07
CA SER A 139 -11.63 25.14 -7.56
C SER A 139 -11.42 26.29 -6.59
N LEU A 140 -10.18 26.65 -6.29
CA LEU A 140 -9.84 27.62 -5.24
C LEU A 140 -9.57 29.00 -5.84
N HIS A 141 -9.88 30.06 -5.09
CA HIS A 141 -9.49 31.42 -5.43
C HIS A 141 -8.58 32.04 -4.36
N THR A 142 -7.66 32.89 -4.79
CA THR A 142 -6.86 33.71 -3.87
C THR A 142 -7.78 34.66 -3.08
N GLY A 143 -7.55 34.79 -1.78
CA GLY A 143 -8.36 35.59 -0.85
C GLY A 143 -9.57 34.83 -0.30
N GLU A 144 -9.81 33.59 -0.73
CA GLU A 144 -10.88 32.76 -0.18
C GLU A 144 -10.48 32.20 1.19
N MET A 145 -11.42 32.18 2.14
CA MET A 145 -11.21 31.53 3.43
C MET A 145 -11.28 30.01 3.26
N VAL A 146 -10.19 29.33 3.59
CA VAL A 146 -10.05 27.88 3.42
C VAL A 146 -9.70 27.19 4.73
N GLY A 147 -10.14 25.94 4.85
CA GLY A 147 -9.73 25.03 5.90
C GLY A 147 -8.76 23.99 5.35
N VAL A 148 -7.69 23.69 6.07
CA VAL A 148 -6.74 22.66 5.67
C VAL A 148 -6.45 21.75 6.85
N THR A 149 -6.53 20.43 6.63
CA THR A 149 -5.98 19.44 7.55
C THR A 149 -4.60 19.01 7.09
N GLY A 150 -3.66 18.88 8.02
CA GLY A 150 -2.33 18.35 7.70
C GLY A 150 -1.46 18.19 8.93
N ARG A 151 -0.26 17.65 8.74
CA ARG A 151 0.69 17.44 9.83
C ARG A 151 1.58 18.66 9.98
N ILE A 152 1.66 19.21 11.18
CA ILE A 152 2.57 20.32 11.46
C ILE A 152 3.99 19.76 11.54
N GLN A 153 4.87 20.33 10.75
CA GLN A 153 6.29 20.11 10.82
C GLN A 153 6.95 21.45 11.13
N THR A 154 8.01 21.41 11.91
CA THR A 154 8.89 22.58 12.05
C THR A 154 10.23 22.14 11.50
N GLU A 155 10.65 22.70 10.37
CA GLU A 155 12.00 22.50 9.86
C GLU A 155 12.97 23.44 10.58
N ARG A 156 14.25 23.03 10.72
CA ARG A 156 15.32 23.97 11.06
C ARG A 156 15.86 24.50 9.74
N GLY A 157 15.48 25.71 9.35
CA GLY A 157 16.05 26.41 8.20
C GLY A 157 16.51 27.81 8.58
N LEU A 158 17.81 28.10 8.37
CA LEU A 158 18.41 29.45 8.30
C LEU A 158 17.87 30.53 9.28
N GLY A 159 17.81 30.23 10.58
CA GLY A 159 17.67 31.25 11.62
C GLY A 159 16.26 31.57 12.12
N GLU A 160 15.20 31.04 11.50
CA GLU A 160 13.81 31.18 11.96
C GLU A 160 13.08 29.82 11.95
N VAL A 161 12.45 29.45 13.07
CA VAL A 161 11.63 28.24 13.15
C VAL A 161 10.23 28.58 12.63
N ALA A 162 10.05 28.60 11.31
CA ALA A 162 8.73 28.75 10.73
C ALA A 162 8.03 27.36 10.67
N PRO A 163 6.85 27.17 11.28
CA PRO A 163 6.09 25.94 11.13
C PRO A 163 5.50 25.85 9.71
N HIS A 164 5.62 24.68 9.08
CA HIS A 164 4.96 24.36 7.81
C HIS A 164 4.04 23.16 8.00
N ILE A 165 3.07 22.99 7.10
CA ILE A 165 2.14 21.85 7.15
C ILE A 165 2.49 20.91 5.99
N SER A 166 2.79 19.66 6.32
CA SER A 166 2.98 18.59 5.35
C SER A 166 1.69 17.79 5.16
N ASP A 167 1.60 17.08 4.03
CA ASP A 167 0.49 16.17 3.72
C ASP A 167 -0.88 16.87 3.80
N CYS A 168 -0.90 18.15 3.41
CA CYS A 168 -2.08 19.00 3.47
C CYS A 168 -3.20 18.43 2.59
N ARG A 169 -4.43 18.53 3.10
CA ARG A 169 -5.64 18.32 2.32
C ARG A 169 -6.58 19.48 2.56
N LEU A 170 -7.04 20.05 1.46
CA LEU A 170 -8.07 21.07 1.47
C LEU A 170 -9.37 20.44 1.99
N GLU A 171 -9.88 20.95 3.09
CA GLU A 171 -11.25 20.69 3.51
C GLU A 171 -12.09 21.80 2.89
N ALA A 172 -13.05 21.44 2.03
CA ALA A 172 -14.01 22.40 1.53
C ALA A 172 -14.77 22.96 2.73
N HIS A 173 -14.39 24.16 3.18
CA HIS A 173 -15.24 24.95 4.05
C HIS A 173 -16.51 25.13 3.26
N GLY A 174 -17.62 24.60 3.77
CA GLY A 174 -18.85 24.41 3.01
C GLY A 174 -19.12 25.61 2.11
N THR A 175 -19.15 25.38 0.81
CA THR A 175 -20.04 26.15 -0.03
C THR A 175 -21.45 25.82 0.46
N THR A 176 -21.91 26.46 1.53
CA THR A 176 -23.29 26.94 1.56
C THR A 176 -23.39 28.05 0.52
N ARG A 177 -23.19 27.69 -0.76
CA ARG A 177 -24.11 28.16 -1.78
C ARG A 177 -25.43 27.55 -1.38
N ASP A 178 -26.17 28.33 -0.62
CA ASP A 178 -27.62 28.44 -0.70
C ASP A 178 -28.21 27.67 -1.89
N VAL A 179 -28.47 26.37 -1.71
CA VAL A 179 -29.30 25.59 -2.63
C VAL A 179 -30.70 25.62 -2.02
N ARG A 180 -31.38 26.75 -2.21
CA ARG A 180 -32.78 26.87 -2.68
C ARG A 180 -33.24 28.32 -2.51
N ARG A 181 -33.27 29.05 -3.63
CA ARG A 181 -34.41 29.92 -3.90
C ARG A 181 -35.67 29.08 -4.04
#